data_AF-A0A539DYI3-F1
#
_entry.id   AF-A0A539DYI3-F1
#
_cell.length_a   1.000
_cell.length_b   1.000
_cell.length_c   1.000
_cell.angle_alpha   90.00
_cell.angle_beta   90.00
_cell.angle_gamma   90.00
#
_symmetry.space_group_name_H-M   'P 1'
#
loop_
_entity.id
_entity.type
_entity.pdbx_description
1 polymer ?
#
loop_
_entity_poly.entity_id
_entity_poly.type
_entity_poly.pdbx_seq_one_letter_code
_entity_poly.pdbx_strand_id
1 'polypeptide(L)'
;MSAPPPPQAFAAALAGFDRMSVHRLLALLRHHPPEQAFAIAAGREAAPPGSLIRRVVDHDGTLRDAWRASALQRPPDRVWERCLALGLEVSVLGDASHPGACELDPLPSPVLFSKGDRQLLHGRRVALVGTRNATAAG
;
A
#
# COMPACT_ATOMS: atom_id res chain seq x y z
N MET A 1 -0.58 -27.99 1.36
CA MET A 1 0.12 -26.74 1.00
C MET A 1 -0.92 -25.63 1.06
N SER A 2 -0.69 -24.56 1.82
CA SER A 2 -1.60 -23.40 1.82
C SER A 2 -1.57 -22.74 0.44
N ALA A 3 -2.70 -22.18 -0.01
CA ALA A 3 -2.72 -21.39 -1.24
C ALA A 3 -1.76 -20.19 -1.11
N PRO A 4 -1.12 -19.75 -2.22
CA PRO A 4 -0.28 -18.56 -2.17
C PRO A 4 -1.10 -17.34 -1.74
N PRO A 5 -0.49 -16.38 -1.02
CA PRO A 5 -1.19 -15.19 -0.58
C PRO A 5 -1.64 -14.36 -1.81
N PRO A 6 -2.79 -13.67 -1.73
CA PRO A 6 -3.28 -12.87 -2.84
C PRO A 6 -2.39 -11.62 -3.06
N PRO A 7 -2.45 -10.97 -4.24
CA PRO A 7 -1.65 -9.77 -4.54
C PRO A 7 -1.76 -8.68 -3.47
N GLN A 8 -2.97 -8.52 -2.91
CA GLN A 8 -3.27 -7.53 -1.86
C GLN A 8 -2.44 -7.77 -0.59
N ALA A 9 -2.05 -9.01 -0.28
CA ALA A 9 -1.18 -9.32 0.85
C ALA A 9 0.22 -8.71 0.69
N PHE A 10 0.78 -8.78 -0.51
CA PHE A 10 2.09 -8.22 -0.82
C PHE A 10 2.05 -6.69 -0.79
N ALA A 11 1.01 -6.09 -1.35
CA ALA A 11 0.78 -4.65 -1.29
C ALA A 11 0.62 -4.15 0.15
N ALA A 12 -0.15 -4.87 0.97
CA ALA A 12 -0.33 -4.57 2.39
C ALA A 12 1.00 -4.65 3.16
N ALA A 13 1.81 -5.68 2.89
CA ALA A 13 3.12 -5.83 3.51
C ALA A 13 4.06 -4.68 3.12
N LEU A 14 4.15 -4.36 1.82
CA LEU A 14 4.93 -3.25 1.27
C LEU A 14 4.58 -1.91 1.93
N ALA A 15 3.30 -1.62 2.11
CA ALA A 15 2.83 -0.37 2.71
C ALA A 15 3.36 -0.14 4.14
N GLY A 16 3.72 -1.23 4.83
CA GLY A 16 4.28 -1.18 6.18
C GLY A 16 5.81 -1.15 6.25
N PHE A 17 6.54 -1.16 5.14
CA PHE A 17 8.00 -1.17 5.19
C PHE A 17 8.56 0.11 5.81
N ASP A 18 9.65 -0.01 6.55
CA ASP A 18 10.33 1.13 7.13
C ASP A 18 10.81 2.09 6.04
N ARG A 19 10.64 3.40 6.27
CA ARG A 19 10.94 4.46 5.29
C ARG A 19 10.19 4.29 3.96
N MET A 20 9.12 3.50 3.89
CA MET A 20 8.22 3.48 2.75
C MET A 20 7.39 4.77 2.75
N SER A 21 7.50 5.55 1.67
CA SER A 21 6.64 6.72 1.44
C SER A 21 5.60 6.41 0.38
N VAL A 22 4.51 7.19 0.34
CA VAL A 22 3.47 7.05 -0.69
C VAL A 22 4.06 7.13 -2.11
N HIS A 23 5.02 8.03 -2.35
CA HIS A 23 5.72 8.15 -3.63
C HIS A 23 6.50 6.89 -4.02
N ARG A 24 7.22 6.28 -3.07
CA ARG A 24 7.98 5.03 -3.31
C ARG A 24 7.04 3.86 -3.55
N LEU A 25 5.98 3.77 -2.76
CA LEU A 25 4.96 2.74 -2.89
C LEU A 25 4.21 2.86 -4.23
N LEU A 26 3.87 4.08 -4.66
CA LEU A 26 3.30 4.36 -5.98
C LEU A 26 4.26 3.98 -7.11
N ALA A 27 5.52 4.39 -7.03
CA ALA A 27 6.51 4.08 -8.05
C ALA A 27 6.77 2.57 -8.19
N LEU A 28 6.61 1.80 -7.10
CA LEU A 28 6.61 0.34 -7.15
C LEU A 28 5.34 -0.20 -7.81
N LEU A 29 4.17 0.11 -7.24
CA LEU A 29 2.89 -0.53 -7.60
C LEU A 29 2.30 -0.06 -8.93
N ARG A 30 2.70 1.11 -9.45
CA ARG A 30 2.27 1.59 -10.77
C ARG A 30 2.95 0.84 -11.92
N HIS A 31 4.13 0.27 -11.68
CA HIS A 31 4.95 -0.36 -12.71
C HIS A 31 5.13 -1.86 -12.53
N HIS A 32 4.71 -2.41 -11.39
CA HIS A 32 4.90 -3.80 -11.02
C HIS A 32 3.66 -4.35 -10.34
N PRO A 33 3.28 -5.61 -10.62
CA PRO A 33 2.36 -6.37 -9.78
C PRO A 33 2.86 -6.39 -8.32
N PRO A 34 1.97 -6.42 -7.31
CA PRO A 34 2.35 -6.37 -5.90
C PRO A 34 3.43 -7.38 -5.47
N GLU A 35 3.36 -8.60 -6.00
CA GLU A 35 4.32 -9.69 -5.74
C GLU A 35 5.72 -9.31 -6.20
N GLN A 36 5.81 -8.78 -7.43
CA GLN A 36 7.07 -8.36 -8.02
C GLN A 36 7.60 -7.10 -7.32
N ALA A 37 6.74 -6.13 -7.03
CA ALA A 37 7.10 -4.95 -6.25
C ALA A 37 7.70 -5.32 -4.89
N PHE A 38 7.11 -6.32 -4.21
CA PHE A 38 7.61 -6.84 -2.95
C PHE A 38 8.94 -7.56 -3.13
N ALA A 39 9.10 -8.38 -4.18
CA ALA A 39 10.37 -9.05 -4.48
C ALA A 39 11.51 -8.05 -4.74
N ILE A 40 11.24 -6.96 -5.46
CA ILE A 40 12.18 -5.86 -5.69
C ILE A 40 12.54 -5.17 -4.37
N ALA A 41 11.55 -4.76 -3.57
CA ALA A 41 11.79 -4.08 -2.30
C ALA A 41 12.52 -4.98 -1.28
N ALA A 42 12.21 -6.27 -1.28
CA ALA A 42 12.90 -7.29 -0.49
C ALA A 42 14.30 -7.64 -1.02
N GLY A 43 14.72 -7.06 -2.16
CA GLY A 43 16.01 -7.28 -2.79
C GLY A 43 16.21 -8.71 -3.31
N ARG A 44 15.11 -9.42 -3.61
CA ARG A 44 15.09 -10.76 -4.25
C ARG A 44 15.12 -10.65 -5.77
N GLU A 45 14.63 -9.52 -6.29
CA GLU A 45 14.70 -9.14 -7.69
C GLU A 45 15.38 -7.78 -7.86
N ALA A 46 16.01 -7.56 -9.01
CA ALA A 46 16.56 -6.27 -9.35
C ALA A 46 15.45 -5.35 -9.86
N ALA A 47 15.39 -4.12 -9.34
CA ALA A 47 14.56 -3.07 -9.95
C ALA A 47 15.00 -2.82 -11.41
N PRO A 48 14.06 -2.54 -12.33
CA PRO A 48 14.39 -2.32 -13.74
C PRO A 48 15.44 -1.22 -13.94
N PRO A 49 16.37 -1.37 -14.90
CA PRO A 49 17.33 -0.33 -15.24
C PRO A 49 16.64 1.01 -15.53
N GLY A 50 17.19 2.09 -15.00
CA GLY A 50 16.67 3.44 -15.22
C GLY A 50 15.42 3.83 -14.40
N SER A 51 14.77 2.89 -13.71
CA SER A 51 13.60 3.17 -12.86
C SER A 51 13.94 4.08 -11.67
N LEU A 52 12.96 4.87 -11.22
CA LEU A 52 13.11 5.74 -10.05
C LEU A 52 13.49 4.95 -8.80
N ILE A 53 12.86 3.79 -8.58
CA ILE A 53 13.15 2.92 -7.44
C ILE A 53 14.59 2.43 -7.47
N ARG A 54 15.13 2.05 -8.64
CA ARG A 54 16.53 1.65 -8.76
C ARG A 54 17.46 2.78 -8.33
N ARG A 55 17.23 4.01 -8.81
CA ARG A 55 18.05 5.19 -8.43
C ARG A 55 18.01 5.44 -6.93
N VAL A 56 16.81 5.38 -6.33
CA VAL A 56 16.60 5.59 -4.89
C VAL A 56 17.32 4.53 -4.05
N VAL A 57 17.21 3.25 -4.42
CA VAL A 57 17.82 2.13 -3.69
C VAL A 57 19.34 2.03 -3.91
N ASP A 58 19.86 2.51 -5.04
CA ASP A 58 21.31 2.58 -5.30
C ASP A 58 21.98 3.76 -4.60
N HIS A 59 21.28 4.90 -4.44
CA HIS A 59 21.83 6.06 -3.73
C HIS A 59 21.82 5.93 -2.21
N ASP A 60 20.92 5.11 -1.64
CA ASP A 60 20.77 4.94 -0.19
C ASP A 60 20.83 3.45 0.20
N GLY A 61 22.02 2.97 0.56
CA GLY A 61 22.23 1.61 1.05
C GLY A 61 21.46 1.31 2.35
N THR A 62 21.29 2.30 3.22
CA THR A 62 20.54 2.12 4.48
C THR A 62 19.05 1.92 4.23
N LEU A 63 18.49 2.53 3.18
CA LEU A 63 17.12 2.28 2.74
C LEU A 63 16.95 0.85 2.26
N ARG A 64 17.90 0.35 1.46
CA ARG A 64 17.90 -1.03 0.96
C ARG A 64 17.87 -2.04 2.10
N ASP A 65 18.73 -1.83 3.10
CA ASP A 65 18.83 -2.74 4.25
C ASP A 65 17.57 -2.67 5.13
N ALA A 66 17.01 -1.47 5.34
CA ALA A 66 15.75 -1.29 6.06
C ALA A 66 14.57 -2.01 5.38
N TRP A 67 14.49 -1.95 4.04
CA TRP A 67 13.45 -2.65 3.28
C TRP A 67 13.62 -4.16 3.32
N ARG A 68 14.85 -4.67 3.20
CA ARG A 68 15.14 -6.09 3.36
C ARG A 68 14.75 -6.60 4.75
N ALA A 69 15.10 -5.86 5.80
CA ALA A 69 14.70 -6.18 7.17
C ALA A 69 13.17 -6.17 7.33
N SER A 70 12.50 -5.15 6.78
CA SER A 70 11.03 -5.06 6.79
C SER A 70 10.37 -6.26 6.11
N ALA A 71 10.92 -6.73 4.98
CA ALA A 71 10.41 -7.88 4.26
C ALA A 71 10.46 -9.18 5.07
N LEU A 72 11.46 -9.34 5.96
CA LEU A 72 11.56 -10.48 6.87
C LEU A 72 10.57 -10.35 8.04
N GLN A 73 10.37 -9.14 8.56
CA GLN A 73 9.46 -8.87 9.67
C GLN A 73 7.98 -8.89 9.26
N ARG A 74 7.69 -8.66 7.98
CA ARG A 74 6.33 -8.53 7.44
C ARG A 74 6.11 -9.49 6.28
N PRO A 75 6.18 -10.81 6.50
CA PRO A 75 5.87 -11.77 5.43
C PRO A 75 4.41 -11.60 4.99
N PRO A 76 4.12 -11.58 3.67
CA PRO A 76 2.78 -11.31 3.13
C PRO A 76 1.68 -12.16 3.75
N ASP A 77 1.90 -13.45 3.96
CA ASP A 77 0.94 -14.36 4.58
C ASP A 77 0.49 -13.89 5.97
N ARG A 78 1.44 -13.48 6.82
CA ARG A 78 1.15 -13.02 8.19
C ARG A 78 0.44 -11.67 8.20
N VAL A 79 0.83 -10.78 7.29
CA VAL A 79 0.15 -9.48 7.13
C VAL A 79 -1.28 -9.71 6.67
N TRP A 80 -1.50 -10.64 5.74
CA TRP A 80 -2.82 -11.01 5.24
C TRP A 80 -3.71 -11.62 6.33
N GLU A 81 -3.21 -12.63 7.05
CA GLU A 81 -3.89 -13.22 8.21
C GLU A 81 -4.35 -12.15 9.20
N ARG A 82 -3.47 -11.17 9.49
CA ARG A 82 -3.79 -10.06 10.39
C ARG A 82 -4.85 -9.12 9.81
N CYS A 83 -4.82 -8.83 8.51
CA CYS A 83 -5.86 -8.02 7.87
C CYS A 83 -7.23 -8.72 7.99
N LEU A 84 -7.29 -10.00 7.66
CA LEU A 84 -8.51 -10.80 7.79
C LEU A 84 -9.02 -10.85 9.22
N ALA A 85 -8.14 -11.09 10.20
CA ALA A 85 -8.50 -11.13 11.62
C ALA A 85 -9.07 -9.80 12.14
N LEU A 86 -8.67 -8.67 11.55
CA LEU A 86 -9.18 -7.34 11.91
C LEU A 86 -10.46 -6.95 11.15
N GLY A 87 -10.91 -7.80 10.22
CA GLY A 87 -12.02 -7.51 9.30
C GLY A 87 -11.67 -6.40 8.31
N LEU A 88 -10.40 -6.34 7.90
CA LEU A 88 -9.92 -5.38 6.90
C LEU A 88 -9.97 -5.98 5.52
N GLU A 89 -10.50 -5.21 4.59
CA GLU A 89 -10.27 -5.40 3.17
C GLU A 89 -9.09 -4.55 2.73
N VAL A 90 -8.31 -5.08 1.77
CA VAL A 90 -7.21 -4.37 1.15
C VAL A 90 -7.50 -4.25 -0.34
N SER A 91 -7.30 -3.07 -0.91
CA SER A 91 -7.38 -2.86 -2.36
C SER A 91 -6.16 -2.11 -2.86
N VAL A 92 -5.73 -2.44 -4.08
CA VAL A 92 -4.55 -1.85 -4.71
C VAL A 92 -5.01 -0.96 -5.86
N LEU A 93 -4.34 0.17 -6.06
CA LEU A 93 -4.62 1.09 -7.16
C LEU A 93 -4.62 0.36 -8.51
N GLY A 94 -5.65 0.59 -9.32
CA GLY A 94 -5.88 -0.13 -10.58
C GLY A 94 -6.77 -1.38 -10.45
N ASP A 95 -6.98 -1.91 -9.25
CA ASP A 95 -7.98 -2.96 -9.03
C ASP A 95 -9.39 -2.37 -9.10
N ALA A 96 -10.34 -3.11 -9.67
CA ALA A 96 -11.75 -2.70 -9.72
C ALA A 96 -12.39 -2.45 -8.34
N SER A 97 -11.83 -3.06 -7.28
CA SER A 97 -12.28 -2.83 -5.91
C SER A 97 -11.77 -1.49 -5.35
N HIS A 98 -10.68 -0.93 -5.88
CA HIS A 98 -10.10 0.31 -5.38
C HIS A 98 -11.03 1.50 -5.68
N PRO A 99 -11.30 2.40 -4.71
CA PRO A 99 -12.29 3.45 -4.92
C PRO A 99 -11.79 4.45 -5.97
N GLY A 100 -12.54 4.62 -7.06
CA GLY A 100 -12.18 5.58 -8.12
C GLY A 100 -12.03 7.03 -7.66
N ALA A 101 -12.66 7.41 -6.53
CA ALA A 101 -12.45 8.71 -5.91
C ALA A 101 -11.00 8.94 -5.45
N CYS A 102 -10.26 7.89 -5.07
CA CYS A 102 -8.85 7.96 -4.72
C CYS A 102 -7.97 8.18 -5.95
N GLU A 103 -8.38 7.74 -7.14
CA GLU A 103 -7.61 7.89 -8.37
C GLU A 103 -7.55 9.33 -8.89
N LEU A 104 -8.53 10.15 -8.51
CA LEU A 104 -8.59 11.57 -8.84
C LEU A 104 -7.65 12.43 -7.98
N ASP A 105 -7.08 11.86 -6.90
CA ASP A 105 -6.10 12.55 -6.06
C ASP A 105 -4.77 12.70 -6.83
N PRO A 106 -4.14 13.90 -6.85
CA PRO A 106 -2.81 14.08 -7.45
C PRO A 106 -1.73 13.13 -6.89
N LEU A 107 -1.89 12.67 -5.65
CA LEU A 107 -1.05 11.68 -5.00
C LEU A 107 -1.93 10.54 -4.44
N PRO A 108 -2.44 9.65 -5.31
CA PRO A 108 -3.41 8.63 -4.90
C PRO A 108 -2.77 7.65 -3.92
N SER A 109 -3.54 7.17 -2.93
CA SER A 109 -3.06 6.09 -2.05
C SER A 109 -3.00 4.78 -2.84
N PRO A 110 -1.81 4.21 -3.10
CA PRO A 110 -1.69 3.01 -3.94
C PRO A 110 -2.24 1.75 -3.27
N VAL A 111 -2.40 1.78 -1.94
CA VAL A 111 -2.97 0.70 -1.14
C VAL A 111 -3.97 1.34 -0.19
N LEU A 112 -5.19 0.80 -0.15
CA LEU A 112 -6.24 1.24 0.78
C LEU A 112 -6.66 0.07 1.65
N PHE A 113 -6.60 0.29 2.97
CA PHE A 113 -7.18 -0.59 3.98
C PHE A 113 -8.54 -0.03 4.37
N SER A 114 -9.58 -0.84 4.27
CA SER A 114 -10.96 -0.43 4.58
C SER A 114 -11.62 -1.41 5.54
N LYS A 115 -12.50 -0.88 6.38
CA LYS A 115 -13.34 -1.67 7.29
C LYS A 115 -14.79 -1.23 7.14
N GLY A 116 -15.71 -2.18 7.01
CA GLY A 116 -17.14 -1.92 6.80
C GLY A 116 -17.55 -1.91 5.33
N ASP A 117 -18.73 -1.39 5.04
CA ASP A 117 -19.34 -1.45 3.71
C ASP A 117 -18.74 -0.41 2.75
N ARG A 118 -18.03 -0.89 1.73
CA ARG A 118 -17.40 -0.05 0.70
C ARG A 118 -18.37 0.41 -0.38
N GLN A 119 -19.56 -0.21 -0.50
CA GLN A 119 -20.55 0.21 -1.50
C GLN A 119 -20.99 1.66 -1.29
N LEU A 120 -20.91 2.14 -0.04
CA LEU A 120 -21.15 3.53 0.35
C LEU A 120 -20.22 4.53 -0.36
N LEU A 121 -19.08 4.08 -0.91
CA LEU A 121 -18.15 4.93 -1.66
C LEU A 121 -18.59 5.22 -3.09
N HIS A 122 -19.59 4.52 -3.63
CA HIS A 122 -20.09 4.74 -5.00
C HIS A 122 -21.17 5.83 -5.09
N GLY A 123 -21.67 6.32 -3.95
CA GLY A 123 -22.71 7.34 -3.88
C GLY A 123 -22.21 8.79 -3.86
N ARG A 124 -23.18 9.72 -3.86
CA ARG A 124 -22.95 11.14 -3.54
C ARG A 124 -22.46 11.25 -2.10
N ARG A 125 -21.39 12.03 -1.89
CA ARG A 125 -20.72 12.18 -0.60
C ARG A 125 -20.44 13.65 -0.37
N VAL A 126 -20.55 14.08 0.88
CA VAL A 126 -20.13 15.41 1.34
C VAL A 126 -19.13 15.22 2.47
N ALA A 127 -17.98 15.88 2.38
CA ALA A 127 -17.04 15.94 3.48
C ALA A 127 -17.47 17.03 4.46
N LEU A 128 -17.74 16.66 5.71
CA LEU A 128 -17.94 17.61 6.80
C LEU A 128 -16.70 17.58 7.68
N VAL A 129 -15.97 18.69 7.70
CA VAL A 129 -14.75 18.86 8.51
C VAL A 129 -14.92 20.11 9.37
N GLY A 130 -14.42 20.06 10.60
CA GLY A 130 -14.60 21.13 11.58
C GLY A 130 -13.50 21.12 12.64
N THR A 131 -13.63 22.03 13.61
CA THR A 131 -12.70 22.10 14.75
C THR A 131 -12.84 20.86 15.63
N ARG A 132 -11.71 20.40 16.20
CA ARG A 132 -11.72 19.33 17.23
C ARG A 132 -12.32 19.80 18.55
N ASN A 133 -12.47 21.12 18.73
CA ASN A 133 -13.10 21.75 19.87
C ASN A 133 -14.28 22.60 19.37
N ALA A 134 -15.33 21.92 18.91
CA ALA A 134 -16.55 22.58 18.44
C ALA A 134 -17.29 23.23 19.61
N THR A 135 -17.91 24.38 19.34
CA THR A 135 -18.84 25.01 20.28
C THR A 135 -20.21 24.35 20.15
N ALA A 136 -21.13 24.62 21.08
CA ALA A 136 -22.47 24.06 21.02
C ALA A 136 -23.29 24.45 19.77
N ALA A 137 -22.89 25.52 19.07
CA ALA A 137 -23.54 25.97 17.84
C ALA A 137 -22.89 25.41 16.55
N GLY A 138 -21.75 24.72 16.67
CA GLY A 138 -20.94 24.24 15.55
C GLY A 138 -21.02 22.73 15.33
#